data_AF-A0A8B0LR15-F1
#
_entry.id   AF-A0A8B0LR15-F1
#
_cell.length_a   1.000
_cell.length_b   1.000
_cell.length_c   1.000
_cell.angle_alpha   90.00
_cell.angle_beta   90.00
_cell.angle_gamma   90.00
#
_symmetry.space_group_name_H-M   'P 1'
#
loop_
_entity.id
_entity.type
_entity.pdbx_description
1 polymer ?
#
loop_
_entity_poly.entity_id
_entity_poly.type
_entity_poly.pdbx_seq_one_letter_code
_entity_poly.pdbx_strand_id
1 'polypeptide(L)'
;SAPNSRPIDFEMKKENGEQQFYHYASSVKPARVIFTDSKPEIELGLQSGQFWRKFEVYEGDKKLPIKLVSYDTVKDYAYIRFSVSNGTKAVKIVSSTHFNNKEEKYDYTLMEFAQPIYNSADKFKT
;
A
#
# COMPACT_ATOMS: atom_id res chain seq x y z
N SER A 1 -8.53 -25.42 0.24
CA SER A 1 -8.76 -24.06 0.78
C SER A 1 -8.55 -23.04 -0.31
N ALA A 2 -9.42 -22.04 -0.43
CA ALA A 2 -9.04 -20.84 -1.16
C ALA A 2 -7.79 -20.24 -0.48
N PRO A 3 -6.82 -19.70 -1.24
CA PRO A 3 -5.73 -18.96 -0.63
C PRO A 3 -6.33 -17.87 0.27
N ASN A 4 -5.80 -17.70 1.49
CA ASN A 4 -6.29 -16.72 2.48
C ASN A 4 -5.96 -15.26 2.08
N SER A 5 -5.81 -15.03 0.78
CA SER A 5 -5.46 -13.76 0.19
C SER A 5 -5.87 -13.71 -1.27
N ARG A 6 -6.02 -12.50 -1.80
CA ARG A 6 -6.21 -12.28 -3.24
C ARG A 6 -5.36 -11.10 -3.75
N PRO A 7 -5.08 -11.03 -5.06
CA PRO A 7 -4.51 -9.82 -5.64
C PRO A 7 -5.51 -8.66 -5.59
N ILE A 8 -4.98 -7.43 -5.53
CA ILE A 8 -5.72 -6.19 -5.76
C ILE A 8 -4.85 -5.22 -6.56
N ASP A 9 -5.36 -4.82 -7.72
CA ASP A 9 -4.77 -3.74 -8.51
C ASP A 9 -5.02 -2.39 -7.83
N PHE A 10 -4.10 -1.46 -8.04
CA PHE A 10 -4.17 -0.13 -7.46
C PHE A 10 -3.48 0.89 -8.35
N GLU A 11 -3.86 2.14 -8.19
CA GLU A 11 -3.15 3.30 -8.73
C GLU A 11 -2.55 4.12 -7.59
N MET A 12 -1.49 4.88 -7.90
CA MET A 12 -0.91 5.86 -6.99
C MET A 12 -1.08 7.23 -7.64
N LYS A 13 -1.77 8.15 -6.96
CA LYS A 13 -2.14 9.46 -7.51
C LYS A 13 -1.67 10.60 -6.62
N LYS A 14 -1.34 11.73 -7.24
CA LYS A 14 -1.18 13.03 -6.58
C LYS A 14 -2.54 13.57 -6.14
N GLU A 15 -2.52 14.65 -5.37
CA GLU A 15 -3.74 15.35 -4.95
C GLU A 15 -4.56 15.88 -6.14
N ASN A 16 -3.90 16.31 -7.22
CA ASN A 16 -4.56 16.75 -8.46
C ASN A 16 -5.11 15.59 -9.32
N GLY A 17 -5.01 14.33 -8.86
CA GLY A 17 -5.51 13.14 -9.55
C GLY A 17 -4.57 12.55 -10.61
N GLU A 18 -3.47 13.25 -10.95
CA GLU A 18 -2.44 12.70 -11.84
C GLU A 18 -1.70 11.54 -11.19
N GLN A 19 -1.04 10.71 -11.98
CA GLN A 19 -0.25 9.60 -11.45
C GLN A 19 0.95 10.10 -10.63
N GLN A 20 1.13 9.52 -9.45
CA GLN A 20 2.34 9.65 -8.63
C GLN A 20 3.37 8.62 -9.13
N PHE A 21 4.13 9.02 -10.16
CA PHE A 21 4.99 8.11 -10.92
C PHE A 21 5.99 7.31 -10.07
N TYR A 22 6.72 7.96 -9.16
CA TYR A 22 7.73 7.27 -8.35
C TYR A 22 7.12 6.16 -7.49
N HIS A 23 6.02 6.46 -6.78
CA HIS A 23 5.29 5.49 -5.96
C HIS A 23 4.72 4.35 -6.79
N TYR A 24 4.10 4.65 -7.92
CA TYR A 24 3.56 3.62 -8.80
C TYR A 24 4.67 2.72 -9.34
N ALA A 25 5.72 3.28 -9.93
CA ALA A 25 6.84 2.53 -10.51
C ALA A 25 7.56 1.68 -9.46
N SER A 26 7.77 2.22 -8.26
CA SER A 26 8.50 1.58 -7.17
C SER A 26 7.62 0.72 -6.26
N SER A 27 6.42 0.36 -6.68
CA SER A 27 5.56 -0.58 -5.95
C SER A 27 5.42 -1.89 -6.72
N VAL A 28 5.45 -3.01 -5.99
CA VAL A 28 5.14 -4.35 -6.50
C VAL A 28 3.65 -4.41 -6.85
N LYS A 29 3.36 -4.95 -8.04
CA LYS A 29 1.99 -5.07 -8.57
C LYS A 29 1.66 -6.54 -8.84
N PRO A 30 0.43 -7.00 -8.53
CA PRO A 30 -0.58 -6.31 -7.72
C PRO A 30 -0.18 -6.29 -6.23
N ALA A 31 -0.89 -5.48 -5.43
CA ALA A 31 -0.85 -5.64 -3.97
C ALA A 31 -1.66 -6.88 -3.58
N ARG A 32 -1.60 -7.28 -2.30
CA ARG A 32 -2.37 -8.44 -1.80
C ARG A 32 -3.30 -8.00 -0.69
N VAL A 33 -4.55 -8.47 -0.75
CA VAL A 33 -5.49 -8.44 0.37
C VAL A 33 -5.39 -9.76 1.09
N ILE A 34 -5.10 -9.75 2.37
CA ILE A 34 -5.04 -10.92 3.25
C ILE A 34 -6.33 -10.90 4.08
N PHE A 35 -7.05 -12.01 4.08
CA PHE A 35 -8.24 -12.16 4.90
C PHE A 35 -7.83 -12.59 6.31
N THR A 36 -8.40 -11.96 7.32
CA THR A 36 -8.19 -12.31 8.72
C THR A 36 -9.53 -12.50 9.41
N ASP A 37 -9.55 -12.94 10.66
CA ASP A 37 -10.80 -13.11 11.39
C ASP A 37 -11.52 -11.78 11.71
N SER A 38 -10.82 -10.64 11.58
CA SER A 38 -11.35 -9.33 12.01
C SER A 38 -11.43 -8.30 10.87
N LYS A 39 -10.30 -7.91 10.28
CA LYS A 39 -10.20 -6.88 9.25
C LYS A 39 -9.34 -7.33 8.08
N PRO A 40 -9.61 -6.86 6.85
CA PRO A 40 -8.72 -7.16 5.74
C PRO A 40 -7.39 -6.42 5.96
N GLU A 41 -6.29 -7.11 5.72
CA GLU A 41 -4.94 -6.56 5.78
C GLU A 41 -4.38 -6.42 4.37
N ILE A 42 -3.82 -5.26 4.04
CA ILE A 42 -3.16 -5.04 2.76
C ILE A 42 -1.68 -5.28 2.92
N GLU A 43 -1.10 -6.13 2.07
CA GLU A 43 0.33 -6.27 1.90
C GLU A 43 0.78 -5.53 0.63
N LEU A 44 1.68 -4.58 0.82
CA LEU A 44 2.28 -3.76 -0.23
C LEU A 44 3.79 -3.99 -0.27
N GLY A 45 4.30 -4.35 -1.44
CA GLY A 45 5.74 -4.41 -1.69
C GLY A 45 6.26 -3.06 -2.19
N LEU A 46 7.24 -2.52 -1.49
CA LEU A 46 7.95 -1.29 -1.84
C LEU A 46 9.33 -1.66 -2.36
N GLN A 47 9.60 -1.34 -3.62
CA GLN A 47 10.91 -1.50 -4.23
C GLN A 47 11.85 -0.39 -3.75
N SER A 48 13.15 -0.68 -3.85
CA SER A 48 14.22 0.21 -3.43
C SER A 48 14.06 0.66 -1.97
N GLY A 49 13.77 -0.32 -1.10
CA GLY A 49 13.46 -0.18 0.32
C GLY A 49 14.46 0.71 1.07
N GLN A 50 15.74 0.62 0.74
CA GLN A 50 16.81 1.40 1.37
C GLN A 50 16.66 2.93 1.22
N PHE A 51 15.95 3.41 0.19
CA PHE A 51 15.75 4.84 -0.05
C PHE A 51 14.51 5.41 0.64
N TRP A 52 13.57 4.57 1.06
CA TRP A 52 12.41 5.03 1.82
C TRP A 52 12.84 5.45 3.23
N ARG A 53 12.39 6.62 3.69
CA ARG A 53 12.69 7.15 5.03
C ARG A 53 11.44 7.25 5.88
N LYS A 54 10.40 7.85 5.32
CA LYS A 54 9.09 7.98 5.94
C LYS A 54 8.06 7.26 5.08
N PHE A 55 7.19 6.47 5.72
CA PHE A 55 6.04 5.87 5.06
C PHE A 55 4.90 5.75 6.08
N GLU A 56 3.90 6.61 5.95
CA GLU A 56 2.72 6.66 6.80
C GLU A 56 1.48 6.49 5.93
N VAL A 57 0.53 5.68 6.41
CA VAL A 57 -0.71 5.37 5.71
C VAL A 57 -1.88 5.85 6.56
N TYR A 58 -2.88 6.44 5.92
CA TYR A 58 -4.05 7.03 6.54
C TYR A 58 -5.32 6.56 5.83
N GLU A 59 -6.34 6.21 6.63
CA GLU A 59 -7.70 5.99 6.17
C GLU A 59 -8.55 7.19 6.62
N GLY A 60 -8.89 8.07 5.67
CA GLY A 60 -9.34 9.43 6.01
C GLY A 60 -8.25 10.17 6.78
N ASP A 61 -8.59 10.69 7.96
CA ASP A 61 -7.65 11.38 8.85
C ASP A 61 -6.97 10.45 9.87
N LYS A 62 -7.37 9.17 9.91
CA LYS A 62 -6.84 8.21 10.89
C LYS A 62 -5.55 7.57 10.38
N LYS A 63 -4.45 7.78 11.11
CA LYS A 63 -3.18 7.08 10.88
C LYS A 63 -3.35 5.58 11.16
N LEU A 64 -3.00 4.75 10.18
CA LEU A 64 -2.99 3.30 10.32
C LEU A 64 -1.64 2.81 10.84
N PRO A 65 -1.62 1.83 11.75
CA PRO A 65 -0.39 1.16 12.15
C PRO A 65 0.15 0.33 10.98
N ILE A 66 1.43 0.50 10.68
CA ILE A 66 2.14 -0.23 9.61
C ILE A 66 3.12 -1.20 10.27
N LYS A 67 3.19 -2.42 9.74
CA LYS A 67 4.16 -3.43 10.13
C LYS A 67 5.05 -3.78 8.95
N LEU A 68 6.37 -3.78 9.13
CA LEU A 68 7.30 -4.39 8.20
C LEU A 68 7.26 -5.91 8.42
N VAL A 69 6.86 -6.68 7.41
CA VAL A 69 6.71 -8.15 7.53
C VAL A 69 7.83 -8.92 6.87
N SER A 70 8.52 -8.33 5.89
CA SER A 70 9.69 -8.92 5.25
C SER A 70 10.53 -7.84 4.58
N TYR A 71 11.81 -8.13 4.40
CA TYR A 71 12.73 -7.33 3.60
C TYR A 71 13.62 -8.27 2.78
N ASP A 72 13.50 -8.21 1.45
CA ASP A 72 14.36 -8.94 0.51
C ASP A 72 15.64 -8.12 0.29
N THR A 73 16.76 -8.58 0.85
CA THR A 73 18.05 -7.89 0.76
C THR A 73 18.69 -7.98 -0.62
N VAL A 74 18.33 -8.97 -1.43
CA VAL A 74 18.89 -9.16 -2.79
C VAL A 74 18.21 -8.23 -3.78
N LYS A 75 16.88 -8.10 -3.68
CA LYS A 75 16.08 -7.22 -4.55
C LYS A 75 15.91 -5.82 -3.98
N ASP A 76 16.24 -5.61 -2.71
CA ASP A 76 15.98 -4.39 -1.94
C ASP A 76 14.48 -4.05 -1.87
N TYR A 77 13.65 -5.04 -1.56
CA TYR A 77 12.18 -4.88 -1.49
C TYR A 77 11.71 -4.99 -0.04
N ALA A 78 11.00 -3.97 0.44
CA ALA A 78 10.34 -3.98 1.75
C ALA A 78 8.87 -4.38 1.58
N TYR A 79 8.39 -5.35 2.35
CA TYR A 79 7.00 -5.75 2.36
C TYR A 79 6.35 -5.25 3.65
N ILE A 80 5.38 -4.36 3.51
CA ILE A 80 4.65 -3.78 4.64
C ILE A 80 3.21 -4.26 4.67
N ARG A 81 2.62 -4.27 5.86
CA ARG A 81 1.21 -4.57 6.07
C ARG A 81 0.50 -3.52 6.91
N PHE A 82 -0.76 -3.26 6.57
CA PHE A 82 -1.66 -2.38 7.30
C PHE A 82 -3.12 -2.85 7.15
N SER A 83 -3.88 -2.81 8.24
CA SER A 83 -5.30 -3.18 8.23
C SER A 83 -6.17 -1.99 7.83
N VAL A 84 -7.12 -2.21 6.92
CA VAL A 84 -8.10 -1.20 6.49
C VAL A 84 -9.50 -1.57 6.97
N SER A 85 -10.44 -0.65 6.88
CA SER A 85 -11.85 -0.92 7.14
C SER A 85 -12.52 -1.62 5.95
N ASN A 86 -13.60 -2.36 6.22
CA ASN A 86 -14.41 -2.94 5.14
C ASN A 86 -15.06 -1.83 4.31
N GLY A 87 -14.96 -1.92 2.99
CA GLY A 87 -15.47 -0.93 2.04
C GLY A 87 -14.46 0.14 1.64
N THR A 88 -13.25 0.13 2.22
CA THR A 88 -12.21 1.11 1.86
C THR A 88 -11.81 0.98 0.40
N LYS A 89 -11.89 2.08 -0.35
CA LYS A 89 -11.51 2.15 -1.77
C LYS A 89 -10.18 2.88 -1.99
N ALA A 90 -9.75 3.73 -1.07
CA ALA A 90 -8.47 4.41 -1.16
C ALA A 90 -7.90 4.72 0.23
N VAL A 91 -6.57 4.88 0.29
CA VAL A 91 -5.83 5.34 1.48
C VAL A 91 -4.86 6.45 1.09
N LYS A 92 -4.64 7.40 1.99
CA LYS A 92 -3.64 8.46 1.81
C LYS A 92 -2.29 8.00 2.35
N ILE A 93 -1.23 8.31 1.63
CA ILE A 93 0.15 8.02 2.00
C ILE A 93 0.89 9.34 2.16
N VAL A 94 1.59 9.51 3.28
CA VAL A 94 2.56 10.57 3.51
C VAL A 94 3.93 9.91 3.62
N SER A 95 4.88 10.33 2.78
CA SER A 95 6.16 9.62 2.67
C SER A 95 7.32 10.54 2.36
N SER A 96 8.54 10.03 2.52
CA SER A 96 9.75 10.69 2.04
C SER A 96 10.78 9.67 1.61
N THR A 97 11.60 10.08 0.65
CA THR A 97 12.74 9.29 0.16
C THR A 97 14.02 10.07 0.36
N HIS A 98 15.14 9.35 0.47
CA HIS A 98 16.45 9.95 0.53
C HIS A 98 17.33 9.44 -0.61
N PHE A 99 17.65 10.32 -1.54
CA PHE A 99 18.46 10.00 -2.70
C PHE A 99 19.48 11.13 -2.95
N ASN A 100 20.72 10.75 -3.23
CA ASN A 100 21.83 11.69 -3.50
C ASN A 100 21.97 12.82 -2.47
N ASN A 101 21.93 12.45 -1.18
CA ASN A 101 22.00 13.37 -0.02
C ASN A 101 20.89 14.43 0.04
N LYS A 102 19.76 14.20 -0.65
CA LYS A 102 18.56 15.04 -0.58
C LYS A 102 17.38 14.21 -0.11
N GLU A 103 16.59 14.80 0.79
CA GLU A 103 15.28 14.26 1.16
C GLU A 103 14.21 14.85 0.26
N GLU A 104 13.48 13.99 -0.45
CA GLU A 104 12.30 14.36 -1.22
C GLU A 104 11.05 13.97 -0.42
N LYS A 105 10.17 14.94 -0.16
CA LYS A 105 8.95 14.75 0.64
C LYS A 105 7.74 14.67 -0.26
N TYR A 106 6.85 13.75 0.07
CA TYR A 106 5.57 13.54 -0.59
C TYR A 106 4.47 13.66 0.45
N ASP A 107 3.91 14.86 0.56
CA ASP A 107 2.89 15.19 1.57
C ASP A 107 1.54 14.54 1.27
N TYR A 108 1.29 14.21 0.01
CA TYR A 108 0.07 13.55 -0.42
C TYR A 108 0.32 12.55 -1.54
N THR A 109 -0.11 11.31 -1.32
CA THR A 109 -0.27 10.31 -2.38
C THR A 109 -1.51 9.48 -2.07
N LEU A 110 -2.45 9.39 -3.00
CA LEU A 110 -3.64 8.56 -2.88
C LEU A 110 -3.35 7.20 -3.52
N MET A 111 -3.32 6.15 -2.70
CA MET A 111 -3.36 4.77 -3.19
C MET A 111 -4.83 4.38 -3.37
N GLU A 112 -5.29 4.32 -4.61
CA GLU A 112 -6.67 3.96 -4.95
C GLU A 112 -6.72 2.52 -5.43
N PHE A 113 -7.49 1.68 -4.74
CA PHE A 113 -7.70 0.29 -5.11
C PHE A 113 -8.72 0.18 -6.26
N ALA A 114 -8.52 -0.79 -7.16
CA ALA A 114 -9.40 -1.03 -8.29
C ALA A 114 -10.86 -1.32 -7.87
N GLN A 115 -11.05 -1.88 -6.67
CA GLN A 115 -12.36 -2.14 -6.07
C GLN A 115 -12.29 -2.01 -4.53
N PRO A 116 -13.42 -1.72 -3.85
CA PRO A 116 -13.47 -1.67 -2.40
C PRO A 116 -12.94 -2.95 -1.74
N ILE A 117 -12.25 -2.80 -0.63
CA ILE A 117 -11.64 -3.91 0.11
C ILE A 117 -12.64 -4.48 1.12
N TYR A 118 -12.82 -5.80 1.09
CA TYR A 118 -13.64 -6.52 2.07
C TYR A 118 -12.91 -7.74 2.60
N ASN A 119 -13.17 -8.06 3.86
CA ASN A 119 -12.62 -9.21 4.58
C ASN A 119 -13.40 -10.51 4.35
N SER A 120 -13.75 -10.82 3.09
CA SER A 120 -14.40 -12.09 2.73
C SER A 120 -14.24 -12.33 1.23
N ALA A 121 -13.93 -13.58 0.86
CA ALA A 121 -13.83 -14.02 -0.51
C ALA A 121 -15.17 -13.94 -1.28
N ASP A 122 -16.30 -13.95 -0.57
CA ASP A 122 -17.64 -14.04 -1.17
C ASP A 122 -18.09 -12.75 -1.83
N LYS A 123 -17.47 -11.61 -1.48
CA LYS A 123 -17.77 -10.28 -2.02
C LYS A 123 -17.00 -9.94 -3.31
N PHE A 124 -16.35 -10.92 -3.94
CA PHE A 124 -15.59 -10.73 -5.20
C PHE A 124 -16.24 -11.36 -6.43
N LYS A 125 -17.42 -11.99 -6.30
CA LYS A 125 -18.18 -12.46 -7.45
C LYS A 125 -19.11 -11.34 -7.92
N THR A 126 -18.71 -10.65 -8.99
CA THR A 126 -19.62 -9.95 -9.91
C THR A 126 -19.37 -10.50 -11.30
#